data_AF-A0A1V3P9V2-F1
#
_entry.id   AF-A0A1V3P9V2-F1
#
_cell.length_a   1.000
_cell.length_b   1.000
_cell.length_c   1.000
_cell.angle_alpha   90.00
_cell.angle_beta   90.00
_cell.angle_gamma   90.00
#
_symmetry.space_group_name_H-M   'P 1'
#
loop_
_entity.id
_entity.type
_entity.pdbx_description
1 polymer ?
#
loop_
_entity_poly.entity_id
_entity_poly.type
_entity_poly.pdbx_seq_one_letter_code
_entity_poly.pdbx_strand_id
1 'polypeptide(L)'
;MNHDIDDTIPPFDDVAREHEWLLQERAMRRERLHLDPAGDDAKASRYRMLARILRQPLQESLPPDFARHMATLATGRTAKPLSGTRFELVLTTFLVIVFGLATGWATVIYGKAWLPSISAALPAPDPLAIRWLLAFAGCIGMSWLLGSWQQHRHGHD
;
A
#
# COMPACT_ATOMS: atom_id res chain seq x y z
N MET A 1 -6.87 -28.86 -8.70
CA MET A 1 -8.05 -28.18 -9.27
C MET A 1 -7.70 -26.70 -9.46
N ASN A 2 -7.46 -26.30 -10.70
CA ASN A 2 -7.06 -24.93 -11.08
C ASN A 2 -8.27 -24.00 -11.09
N HIS A 3 -8.02 -22.74 -10.74
CA HIS A 3 -8.99 -21.67 -10.56
C HIS A 3 -9.42 -21.10 -11.94
N ASP A 4 -10.53 -21.62 -12.46
CA ASP A 4 -11.19 -21.18 -13.71
C ASP A 4 -12.17 -20.01 -13.42
N ILE A 5 -11.68 -18.95 -12.76
CA ILE A 5 -12.50 -17.79 -12.37
C ILE A 5 -12.02 -16.50 -13.07
N ASP A 6 -10.77 -16.44 -13.52
CA ASP A 6 -10.17 -15.21 -14.06
C ASP A 6 -10.46 -15.00 -15.56
N ASP A 7 -10.64 -16.08 -16.33
CA ASP A 7 -10.85 -16.01 -17.80
C ASP A 7 -12.26 -15.52 -18.22
N THR A 8 -13.18 -15.35 -17.27
CA THR A 8 -14.55 -14.86 -17.53
C THR A 8 -14.74 -13.37 -17.27
N ILE A 9 -13.69 -12.63 -16.89
CA ILE A 9 -13.80 -11.17 -16.72
C ILE A 9 -13.51 -10.51 -18.09
N PRO A 10 -14.53 -10.01 -18.80
CA PRO A 10 -14.31 -9.40 -20.10
C PRO A 10 -13.41 -8.16 -19.96
N PRO A 11 -12.47 -7.91 -20.90
CA PRO A 11 -11.46 -6.86 -20.78
C PRO A 11 -12.09 -5.49 -20.54
N PHE A 12 -11.55 -4.68 -19.63
CA PHE A 12 -12.10 -3.38 -19.23
C PHE A 12 -12.06 -2.30 -20.33
N ASP A 13 -11.36 -2.54 -21.44
CA ASP A 13 -11.07 -1.55 -22.50
C ASP A 13 -12.26 -1.27 -23.46
N ASP A 14 -13.47 -1.62 -23.06
CA ASP A 14 -14.68 -1.37 -23.83
C ASP A 14 -15.26 0.01 -23.48
N VAL A 15 -15.22 0.93 -24.46
CA VAL A 15 -15.71 2.31 -24.33
C VAL A 15 -17.18 2.36 -23.88
N ALA A 16 -18.00 1.38 -24.27
CA ALA A 16 -19.40 1.32 -23.85
C ALA A 16 -19.54 0.99 -22.35
N ARG A 17 -18.66 0.13 -21.82
CA ARG A 17 -18.63 -0.22 -20.40
C ARG A 17 -18.08 0.90 -19.54
N GLU A 18 -17.06 1.61 -20.01
CA GLU A 18 -16.57 2.82 -19.34
C GLU A 18 -17.67 3.89 -19.27
N HIS A 19 -18.41 4.08 -20.37
CA HIS A 19 -19.53 5.01 -20.39
C HIS A 19 -20.63 4.62 -19.40
N GLU A 20 -20.97 3.33 -19.34
CA GLU A 20 -21.95 2.82 -18.39
C GLU A 20 -21.48 2.94 -16.93
N TRP A 21 -20.21 2.67 -16.66
CA TRP A 21 -19.60 2.86 -15.34
C TRP A 21 -19.67 4.33 -14.90
N LEU A 22 -19.33 5.27 -15.78
CA LEU A 22 -19.42 6.70 -15.50
C LEU A 22 -20.85 7.16 -15.19
N LEU A 23 -21.86 6.60 -15.87
CA LEU A 23 -23.27 6.90 -15.57
C LEU A 23 -23.65 6.42 -14.16
N GLN A 24 -23.20 5.23 -13.77
CA GLN A 24 -23.41 4.69 -12.42
C GLN A 24 -22.72 5.53 -11.36
N GLU A 25 -21.43 5.87 -11.58
CA GLU A 25 -20.64 6.69 -10.66
C GLU A 25 -21.25 8.09 -10.47
N ARG A 26 -21.72 8.71 -11.56
CA ARG A 26 -22.44 9.99 -11.50
C ARG A 26 -23.75 9.87 -10.72
N ALA A 27 -24.55 8.84 -10.96
CA ALA A 27 -25.81 8.63 -10.23
C ALA A 27 -25.57 8.41 -8.73
N MET A 28 -24.57 7.60 -8.36
CA MET A 28 -24.16 7.39 -6.96
C MET A 28 -23.69 8.68 -6.29
N ARG A 29 -22.90 9.51 -6.99
CA ARG A 29 -22.42 10.79 -6.49
C ARG A 29 -23.55 11.80 -6.30
N ARG A 30 -24.48 11.88 -7.27
CA ARG A 30 -25.67 12.76 -7.18
C ARG A 30 -26.56 12.37 -6.02
N GLU A 31 -26.75 11.07 -5.75
CA GLU A 31 -27.49 10.62 -4.57
C GLU A 31 -26.77 10.95 -3.27
N ARG A 32 -25.43 10.77 -3.20
CA ARG A 32 -24.64 11.14 -2.02
C ARG A 32 -24.78 12.62 -1.68
N LEU A 33 -24.83 13.47 -2.70
CA LEU A 33 -24.93 14.92 -2.58
C LEU A 33 -26.39 15.40 -2.48
N HIS A 34 -27.38 14.50 -2.47
CA HIS A 34 -28.81 14.83 -2.41
C HIS A 34 -29.24 15.86 -3.49
N LEU A 35 -28.65 15.79 -4.69
CA LEU A 35 -28.95 16.72 -5.79
C LEU A 35 -30.35 16.46 -6.36
N ASP A 36 -31.00 17.48 -6.92
CA ASP A 36 -32.36 17.35 -7.47
C ASP A 36 -32.49 16.21 -8.50
N PRO A 37 -33.44 15.26 -8.32
CA PRO A 37 -33.69 14.18 -9.27
C PRO A 37 -34.46 14.60 -10.53
N ALA A 38 -35.03 15.81 -10.60
CA ALA A 38 -35.89 16.22 -11.72
C ALA A 38 -35.20 16.22 -13.10
N GLY A 39 -33.87 16.25 -13.14
CA GLY A 39 -33.07 16.19 -14.37
C GLY A 39 -32.47 14.82 -14.71
N ASP A 40 -32.78 13.77 -13.94
CA ASP A 40 -32.21 12.44 -14.16
C ASP A 40 -33.00 11.71 -15.27
N ASP A 41 -32.30 11.08 -16.22
CA ASP A 41 -32.93 10.20 -17.21
C ASP A 41 -33.45 8.90 -16.56
N ALA A 42 -34.21 8.10 -17.31
CA ALA A 42 -34.80 6.86 -16.79
C ALA A 42 -33.76 5.81 -16.34
N LYS A 43 -32.52 5.88 -16.82
CA LYS A 43 -31.43 4.96 -16.46
C LYS A 43 -30.72 5.45 -15.18
N ALA A 44 -30.46 6.74 -15.09
CA ALA A 44 -29.91 7.43 -13.94
C ALA A 44 -30.84 7.32 -12.73
N SER A 45 -32.17 7.43 -12.90
CA SER A 45 -33.14 7.25 -11.81
C SER A 45 -33.11 5.82 -11.24
N ARG A 46 -32.92 4.80 -12.09
CA ARG A 46 -32.74 3.40 -11.66
C ARG A 46 -31.44 3.20 -10.89
N TYR A 47 -30.32 3.74 -11.38
CA TYR A 47 -29.05 3.67 -10.64
C TYR A 47 -29.09 4.41 -9.33
N ARG A 48 -29.81 5.53 -9.28
CA ARG A 48 -30.03 6.31 -8.07
C ARG A 48 -30.84 5.54 -7.03
N MET A 49 -31.90 4.85 -7.45
CA MET A 49 -32.67 3.93 -6.61
C MET A 49 -31.79 2.80 -6.06
N LEU A 50 -30.96 2.18 -6.90
CA LEU A 50 -30.02 1.14 -6.47
C LEU A 50 -29.01 1.68 -5.45
N ALA A 51 -28.42 2.84 -5.70
CA ALA A 51 -27.49 3.49 -4.78
C ALA A 51 -28.12 3.75 -3.41
N ARG A 52 -29.41 4.12 -3.36
CA ARG A 52 -30.17 4.31 -2.13
C ARG A 52 -30.37 3.00 -1.38
N ILE A 53 -30.81 1.94 -2.07
CA ILE A 53 -31.04 0.63 -1.47
C ILE A 53 -29.74 0.06 -0.90
N LEU A 54 -28.64 0.14 -1.65
CA LEU A 54 -27.32 -0.35 -1.22
C LEU A 54 -26.75 0.43 -0.03
N ARG A 55 -27.14 1.69 0.14
CA ARG A 55 -26.74 2.52 1.28
C ARG A 55 -27.62 2.36 2.51
N GLN A 56 -28.80 1.75 2.36
CA GLN A 56 -29.69 1.60 3.49
C GLN A 56 -28.97 0.79 4.56
N PRO A 57 -28.80 1.34 5.78
CA PRO A 57 -28.10 0.62 6.83
C PRO A 57 -28.84 -0.69 7.08
N LEU A 58 -28.07 -1.78 7.14
CA LEU A 58 -28.60 -3.08 7.48
C LEU A 58 -29.26 -2.93 8.86
N GLN A 59 -30.57 -3.20 8.94
CA GLN A 59 -31.33 -2.96 10.18
C GLN A 59 -30.93 -3.91 11.32
N GLU A 60 -30.12 -4.92 11.02
CA GLU A 60 -29.60 -5.86 11.99
C GLU A 60 -28.34 -5.30 12.64
N SER A 61 -28.38 -5.14 13.96
CA SER A 61 -27.20 -4.73 14.72
C SER A 61 -26.11 -5.79 14.57
N LEU A 62 -24.92 -5.36 14.13
CA LEU A 62 -23.77 -6.24 14.08
C LEU A 62 -23.40 -6.71 15.49
N PRO A 63 -22.90 -7.96 15.64
CA PRO A 63 -22.40 -8.45 16.92
C PRO A 63 -21.36 -7.48 17.51
N PRO A 64 -21.30 -7.32 18.84
CA PRO A 64 -20.36 -6.39 19.49
C PRO A 64 -18.90 -6.70 19.15
N ASP A 65 -18.57 -7.96 18.89
CA ASP A 65 -17.23 -8.42 18.53
C ASP A 65 -16.98 -8.47 17.02
N PHE A 66 -17.89 -7.99 16.17
CA PHE A 66 -17.73 -8.04 14.71
C PHE A 66 -16.44 -7.35 14.25
N ALA A 67 -16.15 -6.15 14.77
CA ALA A 67 -14.93 -5.43 14.41
C ALA A 67 -13.67 -6.21 14.81
N ARG A 68 -13.71 -6.87 15.98
CA ARG A 68 -12.62 -7.72 16.46
C ARG A 68 -12.45 -8.97 15.59
N HIS A 69 -13.55 -9.63 15.24
CA HIS A 69 -13.55 -10.81 14.37
C HIS A 69 -13.06 -10.48 12.95
N MET A 70 -13.51 -9.35 12.40
CA MET A 70 -13.04 -8.84 11.11
C MET A 70 -11.57 -8.44 11.13
N ALA A 71 -11.10 -7.81 12.21
CA ALA A 71 -9.67 -7.52 12.37
C ALA A 71 -8.83 -8.80 12.38
N THR A 72 -9.28 -9.84 13.10
CA THR A 72 -8.59 -11.14 13.11
C THR A 72 -8.63 -11.86 11.76
N LEU A 73 -9.74 -11.76 11.03
CA LEU A 73 -9.85 -12.32 9.68
C LEU A 73 -8.99 -11.55 8.68
N ALA A 74 -8.90 -10.22 8.81
CA ALA A 74 -8.08 -9.37 7.95
C ALA A 74 -6.59 -9.65 8.18
N THR A 75 -6.14 -9.75 9.42
CA THR A 75 -4.74 -10.12 9.73
C THR A 75 -4.43 -11.57 9.33
N GLY A 76 -5.40 -12.48 9.43
CA GLY A 76 -5.27 -13.86 8.94
C GLY A 76 -5.23 -13.98 7.41
N ARG A 77 -5.95 -13.11 6.68
CA ARG A 77 -5.96 -13.09 5.20
C ARG A 77 -4.80 -12.32 4.58
N THR A 78 -4.30 -11.27 5.23
CA THR A 78 -3.08 -10.57 4.78
C THR A 78 -1.83 -11.43 4.94
N ALA A 79 -1.93 -12.54 5.70
CA ALA A 79 -0.90 -13.54 5.87
C ALA A 79 -0.94 -14.69 4.84
N LYS A 80 -1.51 -14.50 3.64
CA LYS A 80 -1.09 -15.31 2.49
C LYS A 80 0.06 -14.59 1.81
N PRO A 81 1.33 -14.83 2.20
CA PRO A 81 2.45 -14.32 1.44
C PRO A 81 2.30 -14.90 0.04
N LEU A 82 2.09 -14.02 -0.95
CA LEU A 82 2.44 -14.37 -2.32
C LEU A 82 3.89 -14.85 -2.23
N SER A 83 4.16 -16.07 -2.67
CA SER A 83 5.47 -16.74 -2.54
C SER A 83 6.66 -15.86 -3.00
N GLY A 84 6.39 -14.82 -3.82
CA GLY A 84 7.39 -13.85 -4.26
C GLY A 84 7.85 -12.82 -3.22
N THR A 85 7.03 -12.47 -2.22
CA THR A 85 7.33 -11.31 -1.34
C THR A 85 8.53 -11.55 -0.43
N ARG A 86 8.75 -12.81 0.02
CA ARG A 86 9.93 -13.16 0.84
C ARG A 86 11.21 -13.20 0.00
N PHE A 87 11.14 -13.71 -1.23
CA PHE A 87 12.29 -13.75 -2.13
C PHE A 87 12.72 -12.33 -2.54
N GLU A 88 11.77 -11.49 -2.91
CA GLU A 88 12.02 -10.08 -3.24
C GLU A 88 12.64 -9.31 -2.07
N LEU A 89 12.14 -9.53 -0.85
CA LEU A 89 12.70 -8.93 0.35
C LEU A 89 14.15 -9.38 0.59
N VAL A 90 14.44 -10.68 0.48
CA VAL A 90 15.78 -11.23 0.67
C VAL A 90 16.74 -10.69 -0.40
N LEU A 91 16.32 -10.68 -1.66
CA LEU A 91 17.14 -10.19 -2.77
C LEU A 91 17.43 -8.70 -2.63
N THR A 92 16.41 -7.90 -2.32
CA THR A 92 16.55 -6.45 -2.10
C THR A 92 17.47 -6.17 -0.91
N THR A 93 17.29 -6.90 0.20
CA THR A 93 18.15 -6.76 1.38
C THR A 93 19.60 -7.10 1.05
N PHE A 94 19.82 -8.22 0.34
CA PHE A 94 21.16 -8.62 -0.08
C PHE A 94 21.79 -7.56 -1.00
N LEU A 95 21.03 -7.04 -1.96
CA LEU A 95 21.49 -6.01 -2.88
C LEU A 95 21.90 -4.73 -2.14
N VAL A 96 21.09 -4.28 -1.18
CA VAL A 96 21.39 -3.11 -0.34
C VAL A 96 22.67 -3.33 0.48
N ILE A 97 22.86 -4.52 1.05
CA ILE A 97 24.08 -4.85 1.80
C ILE A 97 25.31 -4.81 0.87
N VAL A 98 25.23 -5.46 -0.29
CA VAL A 98 26.33 -5.49 -1.26
C VAL A 98 26.68 -4.10 -1.76
N PHE A 99 25.67 -3.29 -2.13
CA PHE A 99 25.89 -1.91 -2.54
C PHE A 99 26.49 -1.07 -1.41
N GLY A 100 25.97 -1.20 -0.18
CA GLY A 100 26.52 -0.49 0.97
C GLY A 100 27.99 -0.82 1.23
N LEU A 101 28.35 -2.10 1.15
CA LEU A 101 29.75 -2.54 1.28
C LEU A 101 30.62 -2.03 0.13
N ALA A 102 30.15 -2.12 -1.11
CA ALA A 102 30.87 -1.64 -2.28
C ALA A 102 31.10 -0.12 -2.23
N THR A 103 30.08 0.65 -1.84
CA THR A 103 30.21 2.10 -1.63
C THR A 103 31.22 2.40 -0.53
N GLY A 104 31.13 1.74 0.63
CA GLY A 104 32.10 1.92 1.71
C GLY A 104 33.53 1.61 1.27
N TRP A 105 33.73 0.51 0.53
CA TRP A 105 35.03 0.12 0.00
C TRP A 105 35.57 1.11 -1.03
N ALA A 106 34.72 1.58 -1.95
CA ALA A 106 35.08 2.60 -2.93
C ALA A 106 35.45 3.93 -2.26
N THR A 107 34.77 4.31 -1.17
CA THR A 107 35.12 5.49 -0.38
C THR A 107 36.48 5.33 0.31
N VAL A 108 36.84 4.14 0.80
CA VAL A 108 38.16 3.89 1.41
C VAL A 108 39.28 4.01 0.38
N ILE A 109 39.11 3.44 -0.81
CA ILE A 109 40.15 3.42 -1.85
C ILE A 109 40.23 4.75 -2.59
N TYR A 110 39.10 5.23 -3.09
CA TYR A 110 39.03 6.37 -4.01
C TYR A 110 38.58 7.66 -3.34
N GLY A 111 38.10 7.61 -2.09
CA GLY A 111 37.51 8.77 -1.42
C GLY A 111 38.40 9.99 -1.41
N LYS A 112 39.72 9.82 -1.22
CA LYS A 112 40.67 10.94 -1.24
C LYS A 112 40.66 11.75 -2.55
N ALA A 113 40.26 11.14 -3.66
CA ALA A 113 40.24 11.78 -4.97
C ALA A 113 38.95 12.59 -5.24
N TRP A 114 37.80 12.20 -4.66
CA TRP A 114 36.50 12.81 -4.98
C TRP A 114 35.73 13.37 -3.78
N LEU A 115 35.96 12.88 -2.55
CA LEU A 115 35.34 13.45 -1.33
C LEU A 115 35.62 14.94 -1.18
N PRO A 116 36.86 15.44 -1.37
CA PRO A 116 37.15 16.86 -1.22
C PRO A 116 36.31 17.74 -2.15
N SER A 117 36.13 17.34 -3.41
CA SER A 117 35.32 18.04 -4.40
C SER A 117 33.83 18.08 -4.02
N ILE A 118 33.32 17.01 -3.41
CA ILE A 118 31.94 16.96 -2.92
C ILE A 118 31.78 17.79 -1.64
N SER A 119 32.73 17.71 -0.71
CA SER A 119 32.72 18.53 0.51
C SER A 119 32.90 20.02 0.23
N ALA A 120 33.49 20.39 -0.93
CA ALA A 120 33.60 21.76 -1.37
C ALA A 120 32.28 22.31 -1.94
N ALA A 121 31.41 21.43 -2.46
CA ALA A 121 30.09 21.80 -2.99
C ALA A 121 28.99 21.80 -1.90
N LEU A 122 29.23 21.12 -0.78
CA LEU A 122 28.31 21.04 0.34
C LEU A 122 28.76 21.99 1.46
N PRO A 123 27.84 22.68 2.15
CA PRO A 123 28.18 23.38 3.38
C PRO A 123 28.78 22.38 4.38
N ALA A 124 29.82 22.80 5.11
CA ALA A 124 30.53 21.95 6.06
C ALA A 124 29.50 21.21 6.95
N PRO A 125 29.52 19.86 6.97
CA PRO A 125 28.49 19.12 7.66
C PRO A 125 28.60 19.40 9.16
N ASP A 126 27.53 19.96 9.73
CA ASP A 126 27.45 20.19 11.16
C ASP A 126 27.55 18.83 11.88
N PRO A 127 28.50 18.65 12.82
CA PRO A 127 28.61 17.40 13.59
C PRO A 127 27.30 17.03 14.29
N LEU A 128 26.44 18.00 14.60
CA LEU A 128 25.10 17.75 15.13
C LEU A 128 24.18 17.08 14.09
N ALA A 129 24.24 17.49 12.83
CA ALA A 129 23.47 16.91 11.74
C ALA A 129 23.89 15.45 11.46
N ILE A 130 25.19 15.16 11.48
CA ILE A 130 25.71 13.79 11.34
C ILE A 130 25.18 12.89 12.46
N ARG A 131 25.17 13.39 13.70
CA ARG A 131 24.65 12.63 14.86
C ARG A 131 23.16 12.33 14.71
N TRP A 132 22.37 13.28 14.23
CA TRP A 132 20.95 13.06 13.96
C TRP A 132 20.72 12.06 12.83
N LEU A 133 21.47 12.13 11.74
CA LEU A 133 21.39 11.16 10.64
C LEU A 133 21.70 9.73 11.13
N LEU A 134 22.73 9.57 11.97
CA LEU A 134 23.04 8.27 12.58
C LEU A 134 21.93 7.79 13.50
N ALA A 135 21.35 8.68 14.32
CA ALA A 135 20.21 8.34 15.18
C ALA A 135 18.97 7.92 14.36
N PHE A 136 18.67 8.61 13.26
CA PHE A 136 17.59 8.25 12.34
C PHE A 136 17.84 6.90 11.68
N ALA A 137 19.04 6.67 11.15
CA ALA A 137 19.41 5.38 10.57
C ALA A 137 19.30 4.24 11.59
N GLY A 138 19.77 4.47 12.82
CA GLY A 138 19.65 3.52 13.93
C GLY A 138 18.20 3.23 14.30
N CYS A 139 17.35 4.27 14.38
CA CYS A 139 15.92 4.11 14.70
C CYS A 139 15.17 3.30 13.64
N ILE A 140 15.45 3.57 12.35
CA ILE A 140 14.87 2.83 11.23
C ILE A 140 15.33 1.36 11.27
N GLY A 141 16.63 1.12 11.45
CA GLY A 141 17.20 -0.22 11.54
C GLY A 141 16.60 -1.01 12.72
N MET A 142 16.45 -0.38 13.87
CA MET A 142 15.90 -1.03 15.07
C MET A 142 14.40 -1.32 14.93
N SER A 143 13.64 -0.42 14.31
CA SER A 143 12.21 -0.64 13.99
C SER A 143 12.01 -1.81 13.02
N TRP A 144 12.89 -1.93 12.01
CA TRP A 144 12.91 -3.07 11.09
C TRP A 144 13.28 -4.39 11.78
N LEU A 145 14.28 -4.35 12.67
CA LEU A 145 14.70 -5.53 13.44
C LEU A 145 13.57 -6.02 14.35
N LEU A 146 12.85 -5.09 15.00
CA LEU A 146 11.72 -5.42 15.88
C LEU A 146 10.54 -5.99 15.07
N GLY A 147 10.24 -5.39 13.92
CA GLY A 147 9.19 -5.87 13.01
C GLY A 147 9.46 -7.28 12.49
N SER A 148 10.70 -7.57 12.09
CA SER A 148 11.09 -8.92 11.64
C SER A 148 11.02 -9.96 12.77
N TRP A 149 11.41 -9.59 13.99
CA TRP A 149 11.29 -10.45 15.17
C TRP A 149 9.84 -10.78 15.56
N GLN A 150 8.95 -9.78 15.52
CA GLN A 150 7.52 -9.99 15.80
C GLN A 150 6.86 -10.89 14.76
N GLN A 151 7.26 -10.75 13.49
CA GLN A 151 6.75 -11.59 12.40
C GLN A 151 7.22 -13.05 12.50
N HIS A 152 8.40 -13.31 13.08
CA HIS A 152 8.86 -14.67 13.35
C HIS A 152 8.17 -15.34 14.54
N ARG A 153 7.82 -14.58 15.59
CA ARG A 153 7.14 -15.15 16.78
C ARG A 153 5.69 -15.58 16.53
N HIS A 154 4.95 -14.88 15.66
CA HIS A 154 3.57 -15.26 15.32
C HIS A 154 3.45 -16.42 14.31
N GLY A 155 4.56 -16.96 13.79
CA GLY A 155 4.55 -18.11 12.89
C GLY A 155 4.79 -19.47 13.57
N HIS A 156 4.85 -19.50 14.92
CA HIS A 156 5.27 -20.67 15.69
C HIS A 156 4.25 -21.14 16.75
N ASP A 157 3.06 -20.54 16.75
CA ASP A 157 1.84 -20.98 17.46
C ASP A 157 0.78 -21.40 16.42
#